data_AF-A0A949UA44-F1
#
_entry.id   AF-A0A949UA44-F1
#
_cell.length_a   1.000
_cell.length_b   1.000
_cell.length_c   1.000
_cell.angle_alpha   90.00
_cell.angle_beta   90.00
_cell.angle_gamma   90.00
#
_symmetry.space_group_name_H-M   'P 1'
#
loop_
_entity.id
_entity.type
_entity.pdbx_description
1 polymer ?
#
loop_
_entity_poly.entity_id
_entity_poly.type
_entity_poly.pdbx_seq_one_letter_code
_entity_poly.pdbx_strand_id
1 'polypeptide(L)'
;MPKFQSVSRVAFIVVLALLSGCGTSSNPAMTGTWLFVFTPTGSSTSAIQATANLTQVGTNVTGQVSLGGAASCGTEASMSGTVKGNSLTLQLTQIQSSINMTGTANQAFTSALGDYTAAAGSCLLNGGTGSWSAALQ
;
A
#
# COMPACT_ATOMS: atom_id res chain seq x y z
N MET A 1 74.97 21.24 22.21
CA MET A 1 75.03 21.12 20.73
C MET A 1 75.46 19.69 20.42
N PRO A 2 74.92 18.94 19.43
CA PRO A 2 74.00 19.28 18.32
C PRO A 2 72.55 18.81 18.63
N LYS A 3 71.40 19.28 18.11
CA LYS A 3 70.91 19.73 16.79
C LYS A 3 70.88 18.66 15.69
N PHE A 4 69.75 17.97 15.56
CA PHE A 4 69.22 17.47 14.29
C PHE A 4 67.77 17.93 14.13
N GLN A 5 67.53 18.64 13.04
CA GLN A 5 66.24 19.14 12.58
C GLN A 5 65.61 18.17 11.57
N SER A 6 64.27 18.24 11.52
CA SER A 6 63.40 18.05 10.36
C SER A 6 63.12 16.63 9.87
N VAL A 7 61.82 16.39 9.64
CA VAL A 7 61.15 15.87 8.41
C VAL A 7 59.73 15.47 8.86
N SER A 8 58.69 16.28 8.63
CA SER A 8 57.89 16.40 7.39
C SER A 8 56.68 15.46 7.37
N ARG A 9 55.48 16.08 7.37
CA ARG A 9 54.18 15.59 6.85
C ARG A 9 53.58 14.39 7.63
N VAL A 10 52.31 14.37 8.00
CA VAL A 10 51.13 14.26 7.11
C VAL A 10 49.89 14.63 7.93
N ALA A 11 48.95 15.29 7.27
CA ALA A 11 47.66 15.75 7.77
C ALA A 11 46.83 14.65 8.44
N PHE A 12 46.30 14.93 9.63
CA PHE A 12 45.25 14.15 10.28
C PHE A 12 43.89 14.83 10.02
N ILE A 13 43.42 14.74 8.77
CA ILE A 13 42.02 15.01 8.40
C ILE A 13 41.46 13.68 7.93
N VAL A 14 40.91 12.88 8.84
CA VAL A 14 40.20 11.65 8.50
C VAL A 14 38.94 11.53 9.36
N VAL A 15 37.85 12.00 8.75
CA VAL A 15 36.50 11.39 8.77
C VAL A 15 35.68 11.53 10.07
N LEU A 16 35.09 12.73 10.25
CA LEU A 16 33.76 12.90 10.87
C LEU A 16 32.70 13.12 9.77
N ALA A 17 32.63 12.22 8.78
CA ALA A 17 31.73 12.36 7.62
C ALA A 17 30.84 11.13 7.38
N LEU A 18 30.41 10.43 8.43
CA LEU A 18 29.54 9.25 8.30
C LEU A 18 28.27 9.27 9.17
N LEU A 19 27.84 10.42 9.70
CA LEU A 19 26.61 10.51 10.49
C LEU A 19 25.43 11.22 9.79
N SER A 20 25.56 11.61 8.52
CA SER A 20 24.42 11.95 7.68
C SER A 20 23.75 10.68 7.13
N GLY A 21 23.43 9.73 8.02
CA GLY A 21 22.42 8.73 7.77
C GLY A 21 21.08 9.45 7.80
N CYS A 22 20.60 9.85 6.61
CA CYS A 22 19.28 10.41 6.40
C CYS A 22 18.24 9.32 6.72
N GLY A 23 17.95 9.13 8.01
CA GLY A 23 16.80 8.37 8.45
C GLY A 23 15.57 9.24 8.26
N THR A 24 15.09 9.36 7.02
CA THR A 24 13.75 9.89 6.80
C THR A 24 12.79 8.91 7.46
N SER A 25 12.25 9.32 8.61
CA SER A 25 11.11 8.67 9.23
C SER A 25 9.92 8.78 8.26
N SER A 26 9.85 7.87 7.29
CA SER A 26 8.67 7.75 6.46
C SER A 26 7.55 7.28 7.39
N ASN A 27 6.63 8.18 7.71
CA ASN A 27 5.42 7.78 8.40
C ASN A 27 4.75 6.68 7.56
N PRO A 28 4.44 5.52 8.16
CA PRO A 28 3.85 4.42 7.43
C PRO A 28 2.51 4.87 6.85
N ALA A 29 2.32 4.59 5.56
CA ALA A 29 1.20 5.06 4.76
C ALA A 29 0.81 3.99 3.75
N MET A 30 -0.46 3.98 3.36
CA MET A 30 -1.01 3.09 2.33
C MET A 30 -0.64 3.58 0.92
N THR A 31 0.66 3.67 0.66
CA THR A 31 1.25 4.07 -0.62
C THR A 31 2.08 2.92 -1.17
N GLY A 32 1.98 2.66 -2.48
CA GLY A 32 2.70 1.58 -3.16
C GLY A 32 1.76 0.66 -3.94
N THR A 33 2.30 -0.47 -4.39
CA THR A 33 1.54 -1.50 -5.10
C THR A 33 0.99 -2.52 -4.11
N TRP A 34 -0.31 -2.69 -4.06
CA TRP A 34 -1.02 -3.56 -3.13
C TRP A 34 -1.75 -4.66 -3.89
N LEU A 35 -1.62 -5.90 -3.42
CA LEU A 35 -2.42 -7.02 -3.90
C LEU A 35 -3.57 -7.27 -2.94
N PHE A 36 -4.80 -7.08 -3.41
CA PHE A 36 -6.04 -7.36 -2.69
C PHE A 36 -6.59 -8.73 -3.11
N VAL A 37 -7.12 -9.46 -2.14
CA VAL A 37 -7.79 -10.75 -2.31
C VAL A 37 -9.16 -10.67 -1.65
N PHE A 38 -10.22 -10.80 -2.44
CA PHE A 38 -11.61 -10.76 -1.98
C PHE A 38 -12.15 -12.18 -1.82
N THR A 39 -12.73 -12.47 -0.65
CA THR A 39 -13.33 -13.78 -0.31
C THR A 39 -14.82 -13.59 -0.03
N PRO A 40 -15.72 -13.98 -0.96
CA PRO A 40 -17.16 -13.87 -0.76
C PRO A 40 -17.68 -14.76 0.37
N THR A 41 -18.65 -14.25 1.14
CA THR A 41 -19.36 -15.07 2.12
C THR A 41 -20.24 -16.09 1.39
N GLY A 42 -20.11 -17.38 1.71
CA GLY A 42 -20.98 -18.42 1.18
C GLY A 42 -20.57 -19.01 -0.19
N SER A 43 -19.44 -18.61 -0.77
CA SER A 43 -18.85 -19.29 -1.92
C SER A 43 -17.38 -19.65 -1.65
N SER A 44 -17.01 -20.90 -1.95
CA SER A 44 -15.65 -21.43 -1.69
C SER A 44 -14.67 -21.21 -2.84
N THR A 45 -15.11 -20.66 -3.97
CA THR A 45 -14.50 -21.05 -5.25
C THR A 45 -14.01 -19.93 -6.15
N SER A 46 -13.98 -18.67 -5.74
CA SER A 46 -13.29 -17.63 -6.54
C SER A 46 -12.87 -16.46 -5.67
N ALA A 47 -11.68 -16.57 -5.08
CA ALA A 47 -11.03 -15.39 -4.53
C ALA A 47 -10.65 -14.46 -5.70
N ILE A 48 -11.22 -13.26 -5.74
CA ILE A 48 -10.89 -12.29 -6.79
C ILE A 48 -9.65 -11.53 -6.36
N GLN A 49 -8.70 -11.39 -7.27
CA GLN A 49 -7.48 -10.65 -7.02
C GLN A 49 -7.52 -9.30 -7.74
N ALA A 50 -7.04 -8.27 -7.05
CA ALA A 50 -6.93 -6.94 -7.60
C ALA A 50 -5.59 -6.32 -7.19
N THR A 51 -4.85 -5.79 -8.14
CA THR A 51 -3.60 -5.08 -7.89
C THR A 51 -3.86 -3.59 -7.96
N ALA A 52 -3.59 -2.85 -6.89
CA ALA A 52 -3.82 -1.42 -6.81
C ALA A 52 -2.51 -0.66 -6.62
N ASN A 53 -2.29 0.40 -7.41
CA ASN A 53 -1.21 1.35 -7.19
C ASN A 53 -1.79 2.54 -6.41
N LEU A 54 -1.55 2.56 -5.11
CA LEU A 54 -2.15 3.51 -4.18
C LEU A 54 -1.17 4.63 -3.82
N THR A 55 -1.72 5.81 -3.61
CA THR A 55 -1.02 6.96 -3.04
C THR A 55 -1.87 7.53 -1.91
N GLN A 56 -1.28 7.64 -0.73
CA GLN A 56 -1.89 8.31 0.42
C GLN A 56 -1.35 9.74 0.57
N VAL A 57 -2.25 10.72 0.66
CA VAL A 57 -1.94 12.13 0.98
C VAL A 57 -2.78 12.56 2.18
N GLY A 58 -2.11 12.77 3.31
CA GLY A 58 -2.80 12.98 4.59
C GLY A 58 -3.63 11.75 4.96
N THR A 59 -4.93 11.92 5.14
CA THR A 59 -5.87 10.83 5.43
C THR A 59 -6.49 10.24 4.16
N ASN A 60 -6.27 10.80 2.97
CA ASN A 60 -6.94 10.37 1.75
C ASN A 60 -6.07 9.38 0.98
N VAL A 61 -6.67 8.34 0.43
CA VAL A 61 -6.03 7.33 -0.43
C VAL A 61 -6.71 7.36 -1.79
N THR A 62 -5.91 7.33 -2.85
CA THR A 62 -6.40 7.20 -4.23
C THR A 62 -5.47 6.29 -5.03
N GLY A 63 -5.99 5.60 -6.03
CA GLY A 63 -5.16 4.79 -6.91
C GLY A 63 -5.90 4.13 -8.06
N GLN A 64 -5.12 3.60 -8.99
CA GLN A 64 -5.62 2.78 -10.10
C GLN A 64 -5.55 1.31 -9.71
N VAL A 65 -6.55 0.54 -10.13
CA VAL A 65 -6.70 -0.88 -9.82
C VAL A 65 -6.76 -1.68 -11.12
N SER A 66 -5.94 -2.72 -11.19
CA SER A 66 -6.01 -3.75 -12.21
C SER A 66 -6.63 -5.01 -11.63
N LEU A 67 -7.64 -5.55 -12.30
CA LEU A 67 -8.42 -6.68 -11.84
C LEU A 67 -7.96 -7.96 -12.52
N GLY A 68 -7.60 -8.97 -11.72
CA GLY A 68 -7.25 -10.29 -12.20
C GLY A 68 -8.49 -11.17 -12.35
N GLY A 69 -8.96 -11.36 -13.59
CA GLY A 69 -10.05 -12.29 -13.91
C GLY A 69 -11.20 -11.67 -14.72
N ALA A 70 -11.87 -12.52 -15.51
CA ALA A 70 -13.05 -12.27 -16.36
C ALA A 70 -13.03 -10.96 -17.18
N ALA A 71 -12.49 -11.04 -18.40
CA ALA A 71 -12.41 -9.94 -19.37
C ALA A 71 -13.75 -9.24 -19.69
N SER A 72 -14.89 -9.88 -19.41
CA SER A 72 -16.24 -9.32 -19.62
C SER A 72 -16.56 -8.11 -18.75
N CYS A 73 -15.83 -7.89 -17.66
CA CYS A 73 -16.08 -6.81 -16.70
C CYS A 73 -15.19 -5.58 -16.88
N GLY A 74 -14.23 -5.64 -17.80
CA GLY A 74 -13.12 -4.69 -17.84
C GLY A 74 -12.08 -5.02 -16.79
N THR A 75 -10.83 -4.67 -17.08
CA THR A 75 -9.67 -4.98 -16.26
C THR A 75 -9.22 -3.80 -15.39
N GLU A 76 -9.86 -2.65 -15.54
CA GLU A 76 -9.49 -1.40 -14.88
C GLU A 76 -10.59 -0.93 -13.94
N ALA A 77 -10.17 -0.43 -12.78
CA ALA A 77 -11.00 0.21 -11.78
C ALA A 77 -10.19 1.29 -11.07
N SER A 78 -10.87 2.11 -10.27
CA SER A 78 -10.22 3.08 -9.40
C SER A 78 -10.48 2.74 -7.94
N MET A 79 -9.56 3.09 -7.06
CA MET A 79 -9.73 3.00 -5.61
C MET A 79 -9.61 4.38 -5.01
N SER A 80 -10.51 4.72 -4.10
CA SER A 80 -10.45 5.92 -3.28
C SER A 80 -10.83 5.60 -1.84
N GLY A 81 -10.45 6.42 -0.88
CA GLY A 81 -10.83 6.19 0.51
C GLY A 81 -10.08 7.02 1.52
N THR A 82 -10.19 6.62 2.78
CA THR A 82 -9.56 7.29 3.91
C THR A 82 -8.87 6.33 4.86
N VAL A 83 -7.84 6.85 5.53
CA VAL A 83 -7.03 6.21 6.56
C VAL A 83 -7.11 7.07 7.82
N LYS A 84 -7.56 6.49 8.93
CA LYS A 84 -7.59 7.15 10.24
C LYS A 84 -6.90 6.26 11.28
N GLY A 85 -5.66 6.60 11.62
CA GLY A 85 -4.79 5.68 12.35
C GLY A 85 -4.52 4.45 11.48
N ASN A 86 -4.91 3.28 11.96
CA ASN A 86 -4.84 2.02 11.21
C ASN A 86 -6.16 1.63 10.53
N SER A 87 -7.25 2.34 10.81
CA SER A 87 -8.56 2.04 10.24
C SER A 87 -8.67 2.55 8.80
N LEU A 88 -9.25 1.72 7.95
CA LEU A 88 -9.39 1.93 6.51
C LEU A 88 -10.88 2.01 6.14
N THR A 89 -11.21 2.96 5.26
CA THR A 89 -12.49 3.00 4.56
C THR A 89 -12.20 3.27 3.10
N LEU A 90 -12.31 2.25 2.26
CA LEU A 90 -11.96 2.30 0.84
C LEU A 90 -13.20 2.02 -0.01
N GLN A 91 -13.17 2.49 -1.25
CA GLN A 91 -14.16 2.20 -2.27
C GLN A 91 -13.44 1.85 -3.56
N LEU A 92 -13.71 0.67 -4.10
CA LEU A 92 -13.28 0.27 -5.43
C LEU A 92 -14.44 0.55 -6.38
N THR A 93 -14.21 1.41 -7.37
CA THR A 93 -15.21 1.83 -8.35
C THR A 93 -14.80 1.37 -9.74
N GLN A 94 -15.67 0.58 -10.37
CA GLN A 94 -15.52 0.07 -11.73
C GLN A 94 -16.76 0.41 -12.54
N ILE A 95 -16.62 1.26 -13.56
CA ILE A 95 -17.68 1.67 -14.51
C ILE A 95 -18.97 2.07 -13.78
N GLN A 96 -19.93 1.14 -13.64
CA GLN A 96 -21.25 1.34 -13.03
C GLN A 96 -21.42 0.66 -11.65
N SER A 97 -20.35 0.10 -11.10
CA SER A 97 -20.38 -0.65 -9.85
C SER A 97 -19.34 -0.14 -8.86
N SER A 98 -19.67 -0.26 -7.57
CA SER A 98 -18.76 0.05 -6.48
C SER A 98 -18.78 -1.06 -5.44
N ILE A 99 -17.62 -1.27 -4.83
CA ILE A 99 -17.41 -2.14 -3.67
C ILE A 99 -16.94 -1.22 -2.54
N ASN A 100 -17.70 -1.18 -1.45
CA ASN A 100 -17.29 -0.47 -0.25
C ASN A 100 -16.54 -1.43 0.66
N MET A 101 -15.39 -1.00 1.16
CA MET A 101 -14.47 -1.80 1.96
C MET A 101 -14.17 -1.06 3.26
N THR A 102 -14.22 -1.80 4.36
CA THR A 102 -13.77 -1.34 5.67
C THR A 102 -12.77 -2.32 6.22
N GLY A 103 -11.74 -1.85 6.91
CA GLY A 103 -10.73 -2.76 7.45
C GLY A 103 -9.69 -2.07 8.31
N THR A 104 -8.62 -2.80 8.62
CA THR A 104 -7.52 -2.32 9.44
C THR A 104 -6.19 -2.74 8.82
N ALA A 105 -5.26 -1.80 8.68
CA ALA A 105 -3.87 -2.05 8.33
C ALA A 105 -3.04 -2.39 9.57
N ASN A 106 -1.97 -3.17 9.41
CA ASN A 106 -0.97 -3.29 10.46
C ASN A 106 -0.22 -1.96 10.69
N GLN A 107 0.56 -1.86 11.77
CA GLN A 107 1.28 -0.62 12.12
C GLN A 107 2.28 -0.18 11.04
N ALA A 108 2.85 -1.13 10.30
CA ALA A 108 3.83 -0.87 9.25
C ALA A 108 3.19 -0.53 7.90
N PHE A 109 1.87 -0.61 7.75
CA PHE A 109 1.17 -0.51 6.47
C PHE A 109 1.75 -1.45 5.40
N THR A 110 2.03 -2.70 5.78
CA THR A 110 2.47 -3.76 4.85
C THR A 110 1.41 -4.83 4.62
N SER A 111 0.40 -4.90 5.48
CA SER A 111 -0.77 -5.76 5.30
C SER A 111 -2.03 -5.13 5.87
N ALA A 112 -3.18 -5.49 5.32
CA ALA A 112 -4.49 -5.06 5.77
C ALA A 112 -5.53 -6.17 5.58
N LEU A 113 -6.61 -6.11 6.35
CA LEU A 113 -7.73 -7.02 6.24
C LEU A 113 -9.02 -6.33 6.65
N GLY A 114 -10.16 -6.86 6.21
CA GLY A 114 -11.45 -6.40 6.64
C GLY A 114 -12.60 -7.02 5.86
N ASP A 115 -13.69 -6.27 5.78
CA ASP A 115 -14.93 -6.68 5.14
C ASP A 115 -15.27 -5.75 3.99
N TYR A 116 -16.04 -6.27 3.05
CA TYR A 116 -16.57 -5.50 1.95
C TYR A 116 -18.07 -5.73 1.77
N THR A 117 -18.71 -4.76 1.13
CA THR A 117 -20.08 -4.85 0.62
C THR A 117 -20.06 -4.42 -0.84
N ALA A 118 -20.69 -5.23 -1.70
CA ALA A 118 -20.80 -4.98 -3.12
C ALA A 118 -22.28 -4.87 -3.50
N ALA A 119 -22.64 -3.85 -4.27
CA ALA A 119 -23.99 -3.74 -4.80
C ALA A 119 -24.30 -4.91 -5.74
N ALA A 120 -25.57 -5.36 -5.75
CA ALA A 120 -26.04 -6.34 -6.72
C ALA A 120 -25.81 -5.84 -8.15
N GLY A 121 -25.42 -6.74 -9.06
CA GLY A 121 -25.04 -6.37 -10.43
C GLY A 121 -23.63 -5.77 -10.55
N SER A 122 -22.83 -5.76 -9.47
CA SER A 122 -21.40 -5.48 -9.58
C SER A 122 -20.70 -6.54 -10.40
N CYS A 123 -19.94 -6.09 -11.39
CA CYS A 123 -19.29 -6.99 -12.34
C CYS A 123 -18.25 -7.88 -11.65
N LEU A 124 -17.62 -7.36 -10.60
CA LEU A 124 -16.62 -8.09 -9.83
C LEU A 124 -17.23 -9.23 -9.01
N LEU A 125 -18.25 -8.97 -8.17
CA LEU A 125 -18.64 -9.93 -7.14
C LEU A 125 -20.09 -10.42 -7.24
N ASN A 126 -20.84 -10.02 -8.28
CA ASN A 126 -22.30 -10.24 -8.37
C ASN A 126 -23.06 -9.74 -7.12
N GLY A 127 -22.48 -8.75 -6.43
CA GLY A 127 -23.00 -8.22 -5.17
C GLY A 127 -22.75 -9.09 -3.95
N GLY A 128 -23.25 -8.63 -2.80
CA GLY A 128 -23.17 -9.35 -1.52
C GLY A 128 -22.08 -8.82 -0.61
N THR A 129 -21.64 -9.67 0.32
CA THR A 129 -20.67 -9.32 1.36
C THR A 129 -19.57 -10.37 1.42
N GLY A 130 -18.43 -9.99 1.98
CA GLY A 130 -17.33 -10.92 2.20
C GLY A 130 -16.19 -10.25 2.94
N SER A 131 -15.11 -10.99 3.11
CA SER A 131 -13.86 -10.48 3.66
C SER A 131 -12.87 -10.17 2.55
N TRP A 132 -11.91 -9.31 2.85
CA TRP A 132 -10.77 -9.07 1.97
C TRP A 132 -9.48 -9.05 2.79
N SER A 133 -8.39 -9.39 2.13
CA SER A 133 -7.03 -9.18 2.64
C SER A 133 -6.21 -8.42 1.60
N ALA A 134 -5.20 -7.70 2.06
CA ALA A 134 -4.28 -6.99 1.19
C ALA A 134 -2.84 -7.08 1.72
N ALA A 135 -1.89 -7.15 0.80
CA ALA A 135 -0.47 -7.11 1.10
C ALA A 135 0.24 -6.11 0.17
N LEU A 136 1.13 -5.30 0.74
CA LEU A 136 2.06 -4.50 -0.03
C LEU A 136 3.02 -5.44 -0.77
N GLN A 137 3.26 -5.17 -2.06
CA GLN A 137 4.16 -5.93 -2.93
C GLN A 137 5.56 -5.33 -2.96
#